data_AF-A0A7G8IXV6-F1
#
_entry.id   AF-A0A7G8IXV6-F1
#
_cell.length_a   1.000
_cell.length_b   1.000
_cell.length_c   1.000
_cell.angle_alpha   90.00
_cell.angle_beta   90.00
_cell.angle_gamma   90.00
#
_symmetry.space_group_name_H-M   'P 1'
#
loop_
_entity.id
_entity.type
_entity.pdbx_description
1 polymer ?
#
loop_
_entity_poly.entity_id
_entity_poly.type
_entity_poly.pdbx_seq_one_letter_code
_entity_poly.pdbx_strand_id
1 'polypeptide(L)' 'MDVQTLLARTARGTALHKHHEGFVVCDPDGQCQFCGDLYKAEELVRELDKGFDYPYSSGFHEIMH' A
#
# COMPACT_ATOMS: atom_id res chain seq x y z
N MET A 1 -12.80 -9.35 -19.69
CA MET A 1 -11.40 -8.97 -19.38
C MET A 1 -11.49 -7.91 -18.31
N ASP A 2 -11.04 -8.21 -17.09
CA ASP A 2 -11.10 -7.24 -16.00
C ASP A 2 -10.21 -6.04 -16.35
N VAL A 3 -10.80 -4.86 -16.51
CA VAL A 3 -10.08 -3.67 -16.96
C VAL A 3 -9.35 -3.10 -15.75
N GLN A 4 -8.09 -3.51 -15.59
CA GLN A 4 -7.22 -2.93 -14.57
C GLN A 4 -6.66 -1.59 -15.06
N THR A 5 -7.11 -0.50 -14.45
CA THR A 5 -6.61 0.85 -14.79
C THR A 5 -5.44 1.18 -13.90
N LEU A 6 -4.25 1.46 -14.46
CA LEU A 6 -3.11 1.93 -13.68
C LEU A 6 -3.44 3.30 -13.06
N LEU A 7 -3.41 3.40 -11.74
CA LEU A 7 -3.65 4.62 -10.99
C LEU A 7 -2.34 5.32 -10.62
N ALA A 8 -1.35 4.55 -10.15
CA ALA A 8 -0.07 5.09 -9.72
C ALA A 8 1.03 4.04 -9.92
N ARG A 9 2.27 4.52 -10.11
CA ARG A 9 3.47 3.68 -10.10
C ARG A 9 4.58 4.42 -9.37
N THR A 10 5.24 3.75 -8.42
CA THR A 10 6.33 4.35 -7.67
C THR A 10 7.67 4.20 -8.39
N ALA A 11 8.67 4.95 -7.94
CA ALA A 11 10.02 4.93 -8.51
C ALA A 11 10.69 3.54 -8.35
N ARG A 12 10.34 2.79 -7.31
CA ARG A 12 10.85 1.43 -7.09
C ARG A 12 10.14 0.36 -7.91
N GLY A 13 9.09 0.71 -8.63
CA GLY A 13 8.39 -0.19 -9.55
C GLY A 13 7.05 -0.71 -9.05
N THR A 14 6.66 -0.42 -7.80
CA THR A 14 5.36 -0.79 -7.24
C THR A 14 4.23 -0.11 -8.02
N ALA A 15 3.23 -0.87 -8.43
CA ALA A 15 2.12 -0.38 -9.25
C ALA A 15 0.79 -0.55 -8.51
N LEU A 16 -0.03 0.50 -8.54
CA LEU A 16 -1.40 0.51 -8.03
C LEU A 16 -2.36 0.53 -9.20
N HIS A 17 -3.24 -0.47 -9.25
CA HIS A 17 -4.27 -0.63 -10.25
C HIS A 17 -5.65 -0.51 -9.62
N LYS A 18 -6.57 0.16 -10.30
CA LYS A 18 -8.00 0.10 -10.01
C LYS A 18 -8.57 -1.18 -10.61
N HIS A 19 -9.28 -1.95 -9.79
CA HIS A 19 -10.06 -3.11 -10.16
C HIS A 19 -11.55 -2.77 -10.03
N HIS A 20 -12.45 -3.56 -10.65
CA HIS A 20 -13.88 -3.27 -10.58
C HIS A 20 -14.44 -3.33 -9.15
N GLU A 21 -13.87 -4.19 -8.31
CA GLU A 21 -14.26 -4.42 -6.90
C GLU A 21 -13.34 -3.74 -5.88
N GLY A 22 -12.30 -3.01 -6.32
CA GLY A 22 -11.34 -2.41 -5.40
C GLY A 22 -10.04 -2.00 -6.07
N PHE A 23 -8.92 -2.39 -5.46
CA PHE A 23 -7.58 -1.98 -5.86
C PHE A 23 -6.63 -3.15 -5.80
N VAL A 24 -5.65 -3.17 -6.68
CA VAL A 24 -4.59 -4.18 -6.72
C VAL A 24 -3.26 -3.47 -6.66
N VAL A 25 -2.42 -3.84 -5.70
CA VAL A 25 -1.06 -3.33 -5.56
C VAL A 25 -0.12 -4.45 -5.96
N CYS A 26 0.72 -4.22 -6.96
CA CYS A 26 1.75 -5.15 -7.39
C CYS A 26 3.12 -4.61 -7.03
N ASP A 27 3.94 -5.44 -6.41
CA ASP A 27 5.33 -5.12 -6.15
C ASP A 27 6.19 -5.25 -7.44
N PRO A 28 7.46 -4.84 -7.41
CA PRO A 28 8.37 -4.95 -8.56
C PRO A 28 8.67 -6.41 -8.95
N ASP A 29 8.54 -7.35 -8.02
CA ASP A 29 8.80 -8.77 -8.21
C ASP A 29 7.60 -9.51 -8.84
N GLY A 30 6.48 -8.82 -9.03
CA GLY A 30 5.27 -9.32 -9.68
C GLY A 30 4.25 -9.95 -8.74
N GLN A 31 4.43 -9.83 -7.42
CA GLN A 31 3.47 -10.23 -6.41
C GLN A 31 2.40 -9.14 -6.25
N CYS A 32 1.15 -9.52 -6.48
CA CYS A 32 0.01 -8.61 -6.42
C CYS A 32 -0.89 -8.93 -5.23
N GLN A 33 -1.34 -7.90 -4.53
CA GLN A 33 -2.24 -7.98 -3.40
C GLN A 33 -3.50 -7.15 -3.65
N PHE A 34 -4.67 -7.76 -3.43
CA PHE A 34 -5.95 -7.09 -3.55
C PHE A 34 -6.31 -6.35 -2.25
N CYS A 35 -6.78 -5.12 -2.41
CA CYS A 35 -7.27 -4.25 -1.35
C CYS A 35 -8.70 -3.80 -1.71
N GLY A 36 -9.64 -4.01 -0.79
CA GLY A 36 -11.04 -3.58 -0.99
C GLY A 36 -11.26 -2.07 -0.86
N ASP A 37 -10.25 -1.31 -0.45
CA ASP A 37 -10.33 0.13 -0.23
C ASP A 37 -9.04 0.82 -0.70
N LEU A 38 -9.16 2.09 -1.07
CA LEU A 38 -8.04 2.88 -1.61
C LEU A 38 -7.01 3.18 -0.52
N TYR A 39 -7.44 3.44 0.71
CA TYR A 39 -6.54 3.82 1.80
C TYR A 39 -5.53 2.71 2.11
N LYS A 40 -5.98 1.45 2.24
CA LYS A 40 -5.12 0.29 2.44
C LYS A 40 -4.21 0.05 1.25
N ALA A 41 -4.70 0.30 0.04
CA ALA A 41 -3.89 0.15 -1.17
C ALA A 41 -2.74 1.18 -1.19
N GLU A 42 -3.01 2.43 -0.81
CA GLU A 42 -1.99 3.48 -0.67
C GLU A 42 -1.02 3.21 0.47
N GLU A 43 -1.50 2.69 1.61
CA GLU A 43 -0.66 2.28 2.74
C GLU A 43 0.31 1.17 2.31
N LEU A 44 -0.18 0.15 1.61
CA LEU A 44 0.64 -0.94 1.09
C LEU A 44 1.67 -0.46 0.06
N VAL A 45 1.29 0.46 -0.84
CA VAL A 45 2.22 1.10 -1.77
C VAL A 45 3.34 1.83 -1.01
N ARG A 46 2.99 2.55 0.07
CA ARG A 46 3.98 3.26 0.91
C ARG A 46 4.91 2.29 1.64
N GLU A 47 4.39 1.20 2.20
CA GLU A 47 5.20 0.17 2.85
C GLU A 47 6.18 -0.49 1.88
N LEU A 48 5.72 -0.84 0.67
CA LEU A 48 6.56 -1.45 -0.35
C LEU A 48 7.63 -0.48 -0.87
N ASP A 49 7.30 0.81 -1.02
CA ASP A 49 8.22 1.81 -1.57
C ASP A 49 9.23 2.34 -0.53
N LYS A 50 8.82 2.57 0.71
CA LYS A 50 9.69 3.16 1.75
C LYS A 50 10.21 2.16 2.78
N GLY A 51 9.71 0.92 2.77
CA GLY A 51 9.85 0.02 3.90
C GLY A 51 8.84 0.35 5.00
N PHE A 52 8.71 -0.55 5.98
CA PHE A 52 7.85 -0.36 7.14
C PHE A 52 8.29 0.88 7.92
N ASP A 53 7.53 1.97 7.81
CA ASP A 53 7.71 3.17 8.63
C ASP A 53 6.55 3.17 9.63
N TYR A 54 6.74 2.56 10.80
CA TYR A 54 5.73 2.52 11.87
C TYR A 54 5.38 3.97 12.24
N PRO A 55 4.20 4.51 11.89
CA PRO A 55 3.81 5.86 12.33
C PRO A 55 3.42 5.87 13.81
N TYR A 56 3.32 4.68 14.42
CA TYR A 56 3.10 4.45 15.83
C TYR A 56 4.29 3.70 16.42
N SER A 57 5.51 4.23 16.32
CA SER A 57 6.38 4.07 17.50
C SER A 57 5.57 4.70 18.61
N SER A 58 4.90 3.87 19.40
CA SER A 58 4.08 4.32 20.50
C SER A 58 5.00 5.07 21.44
N GLY A 59 5.03 6.40 21.29
CA GLY A 59 5.47 7.33 22.31
C GLY A 59 4.49 7.31 23.47
N PHE A 60 4.06 6.12 23.93
CA PHE A 60 3.61 5.96 25.30
C PHE A 60 4.86 6.22 26.15
N HIS A 61 5.10 7.50 26.44
CA HIS A 61 5.67 7.83 27.73
C HIS A 61 4.68 7.28 28.74
N GLU A 62 5.08 6.20 29.40
CA GLU A 62 4.49 5.75 30.64
C GLU A 62 4.25 7.00 31.50
N ILE A 63 2.99 7.39 31.70
CA ILE A 63 2.66 8.39 32.70
C ILE A 63 2.88 7.67 34.02
N MET A 64 4.11 7.71 34.54
CA MET A 64 4.38 7.30 35.91
C MET A 64 3.63 8.25 36.83
N HIS A 65 2.75 7.68 37.64
CA HIS A 65 1.91 8.36 38.61
C HIS A 65 2.56 8.38 39.99
#